data_AF-A0A2X1PVW3-F1
#
_entry.id   AF-A0A2X1PVW3-F1
#
_cell.length_a   1.000
_cell.length_b   1.000
_cell.length_c   1.000
_cell.angle_alpha   90.00
_cell.angle_beta   90.00
_cell.angle_gamma   90.00
#
_symmetry.space_group_name_H-M   'P 1'
#
loop_
_entity.id
_entity.type
_entity.pdbx_description
1 polymer ?
#
loop_
_entity_poly.entity_id
_entity_poly.type
_entity_poly.pdbx_seq_one_letter_code
_entity_poly.pdbx_strand_id
1 'polypeptide(L)'
;MKRPIPSEDGKASPIGSYTNGCIIGAQALPPKGEGYQVIRMNRNRYYGHPNMIQYLERLGQRVKAAGLPTMLVGDIAMPGGGRFLTGHASHQMGLDADIWLRMGEMSDADALNSDGKGLLVVDRKAQRVDERVWNSNHATLIKLAAQDPNVTRIFVNPAIKVKLCQTAGNDRGWLHKVRPWYGHNSHFHVRLTCPADAPYCEKSSACACW
;
A
#
# COMPACT_ATOMS: atom_id res chain seq x y z
N MET A 1 18.29 -5.55 -15.75
CA MET A 1 17.17 -5.07 -14.88
C MET A 1 17.03 -3.57 -15.05
N LYS A 2 15.79 -3.06 -15.10
CA LYS A 2 15.55 -1.60 -15.08
C LYS A 2 16.00 -1.03 -13.73
N ARG A 3 16.60 0.16 -13.73
CA ARG A 3 17.13 0.86 -12.54
C ARG A 3 16.44 2.22 -12.37
N PRO A 4 16.47 2.81 -11.16
CA PRO A 4 15.88 4.13 -10.94
C PRO A 4 16.48 5.19 -11.86
N ILE A 5 15.66 6.17 -12.23
CA ILE A 5 16.13 7.37 -12.94
C ILE A 5 16.89 8.21 -11.89
N PRO A 6 18.20 8.46 -12.06
CA PRO A 6 18.95 9.26 -11.09
C PRO A 6 18.41 10.69 -11.05
N SER A 7 18.45 11.32 -9.87
CA SER A 7 18.21 12.75 -9.77
C SER A 7 19.52 13.52 -9.83
N GLU A 8 19.54 14.64 -10.55
CA GLU A 8 20.72 15.52 -10.65
C GLU A 8 21.00 16.27 -9.33
N ASP A 9 19.96 16.59 -8.56
CA ASP A 9 20.06 17.31 -7.29
C ASP A 9 19.95 16.38 -6.06
N GLY A 10 19.89 15.07 -6.30
CA GLY A 10 19.71 14.04 -5.27
C GLY A 10 18.31 13.94 -4.67
N LYS A 11 17.35 14.79 -5.06
CA LYS A 11 15.97 14.76 -4.56
C LYS A 11 15.09 13.87 -5.41
N ALA A 12 14.16 13.16 -4.76
CA ALA A 12 13.14 12.42 -5.48
C ALA A 12 12.02 13.37 -5.95
N SER A 13 11.53 13.17 -7.17
CA SER A 13 10.50 14.01 -7.76
C SER A 13 9.36 13.15 -8.31
N PRO A 14 8.19 13.10 -7.65
CA PRO A 14 6.98 12.51 -8.21
C PRO A 14 6.35 13.50 -9.19
N ILE A 15 6.07 13.04 -10.41
CA ILE A 15 5.62 13.89 -11.52
C ILE A 15 4.30 13.37 -12.07
N GLY A 16 3.36 14.28 -12.35
CA GLY A 16 2.05 13.98 -12.91
C GLY A 16 1.04 13.56 -11.84
N SER A 17 0.13 12.64 -12.20
CA SER A 17 -0.90 12.09 -11.30
C SER A 17 -0.67 10.63 -10.95
N TYR A 18 -1.33 10.14 -9.91
CA TYR A 18 -1.18 8.75 -9.43
C TYR A 18 -1.38 7.68 -10.52
N THR A 19 -2.19 7.98 -11.55
CA THR A 19 -2.54 7.08 -12.66
C THR A 19 -1.98 7.51 -14.02
N ASN A 20 -1.21 8.60 -14.06
CA ASN A 20 -0.53 9.08 -15.26
C ASN A 20 0.66 9.93 -14.83
N GLY A 21 1.78 9.27 -14.54
CA GLY A 21 2.93 9.94 -13.94
C GLY A 21 4.20 9.10 -13.97
N CYS A 22 5.27 9.65 -13.41
CA CYS A 22 6.55 8.97 -13.23
C CYS A 22 7.22 9.43 -11.93
N ILE A 23 8.38 8.85 -11.62
CA ILE A 23 9.21 9.30 -10.51
C ILE A 23 10.69 9.33 -10.90
N ILE A 24 11.35 10.42 -10.56
CA ILE A 24 12.81 10.58 -10.60
C ILE A 24 13.36 10.38 -9.18
N GLY A 25 14.54 9.79 -9.05
CA GLY A 25 15.21 9.59 -7.75
C GLY A 25 14.50 8.59 -6.83
N ALA A 26 13.77 7.61 -7.39
CA ALA A 26 13.07 6.62 -6.60
C ALA A 26 14.04 5.75 -5.78
N GLN A 27 13.67 5.47 -4.54
CA GLN A 27 14.43 4.62 -3.63
C GLN A 27 13.81 3.23 -3.54
N ALA A 28 14.64 2.21 -3.41
CA ALA A 28 14.18 0.84 -3.15
C ALA A 28 13.84 0.69 -1.66
N LEU A 29 12.71 0.05 -1.36
CA LEU A 29 12.45 -0.44 -0.01
C LEU A 29 13.40 -1.63 0.29
N PRO A 30 14.11 -1.66 1.43
CA PRO A 30 14.90 -2.83 1.81
C PRO A 30 14.03 -4.10 1.84
N PRO A 31 14.54 -5.28 1.39
CA PRO A 31 13.72 -6.50 1.27
C PRO A 31 13.04 -6.93 2.57
N LYS A 32 13.66 -6.61 3.71
CA LYS A 32 13.14 -6.84 5.05
C LYS A 32 13.46 -5.64 5.92
N GLY A 33 12.61 -5.39 6.88
CA GLY A 33 12.87 -4.44 7.95
C GLY A 33 12.00 -4.77 9.15
N GLU A 34 11.98 -3.87 10.12
CA GLU A 34 11.27 -4.12 11.36
C GLU A 34 9.75 -4.25 11.12
N GLY A 35 9.21 -5.45 11.34
CA GLY A 35 7.78 -5.74 11.19
C GLY A 35 7.27 -5.82 9.75
N TYR A 36 8.13 -5.82 8.74
CA TYR A 36 7.72 -5.98 7.33
C TYR A 36 8.68 -6.82 6.48
N GLN A 37 8.13 -7.39 5.40
CA GLN A 37 8.89 -8.05 4.34
C GLN A 37 8.30 -7.67 2.97
N VAL A 38 9.18 -7.42 2.00
CA VAL A 38 8.83 -7.17 0.59
C VAL A 38 8.59 -8.49 -0.13
N ILE A 39 7.49 -8.59 -0.86
CA ILE A 39 7.12 -9.76 -1.64
C ILE A 39 7.06 -9.43 -3.14
N ARG A 40 6.99 -10.46 -3.99
CA ARG A 40 6.98 -10.33 -5.47
C ARG A 40 8.18 -9.53 -5.98
N MET A 41 9.33 -9.70 -5.34
CA MET A 41 10.53 -8.94 -5.72
C MET A 41 10.95 -9.20 -7.17
N ASN A 42 10.62 -10.38 -7.72
CA ASN A 42 10.81 -10.71 -9.14
C ASN A 42 10.14 -9.71 -10.10
N ARG A 43 9.10 -8.99 -9.68
CA ARG A 43 8.41 -7.98 -10.49
C ARG A 43 9.17 -6.67 -10.59
N ASN A 44 10.18 -6.44 -9.75
CA ASN A 44 10.96 -5.19 -9.69
C ASN A 44 10.08 -3.94 -9.49
N ARG A 45 9.12 -4.02 -8.55
CA ARG A 45 8.13 -2.98 -8.23
C ARG A 45 8.22 -2.43 -6.80
N TYR A 46 9.37 -2.56 -6.15
CA TYR A 46 9.56 -2.16 -4.74
C TYR A 46 10.24 -0.79 -4.60
N TYR A 47 10.02 0.11 -5.56
CA TYR A 47 10.61 1.45 -5.59
C TYR A 47 9.56 2.51 -5.28
N GLY A 48 9.93 3.57 -4.59
CA GLY A 48 9.01 4.64 -4.26
C GLY A 48 9.69 5.96 -3.94
N HIS A 49 8.89 6.97 -3.69
CA HIS A 49 9.37 8.22 -3.13
C HIS A 49 9.90 7.98 -1.71
N PRO A 50 10.94 8.70 -1.22
CA PRO A 50 11.46 8.56 0.14
C PRO A 50 10.36 8.58 1.21
N ASN A 51 9.37 9.48 1.08
CA ASN A 51 8.21 9.53 1.99
C ASN A 51 7.41 8.21 2.04
N MET A 52 7.29 7.48 0.92
CA MET A 52 6.65 6.16 0.88
C MET A 52 7.50 5.10 1.55
N ILE A 53 8.81 5.09 1.29
CA ILE A 53 9.73 4.14 1.92
C ILE A 53 9.71 4.31 3.44
N GLN A 54 9.88 5.54 3.92
CA GLN A 54 9.83 5.86 5.34
C GLN A 54 8.45 5.56 5.96
N TYR A 55 7.36 5.79 5.22
CA TYR A 55 6.03 5.41 5.68
C TYR A 55 5.91 3.90 5.91
N LEU A 56 6.40 3.07 4.99
CA LEU A 56 6.34 1.62 5.11
C LEU A 56 7.22 1.11 6.25
N GLU A 57 8.40 1.69 6.45
CA GLU A 57 9.27 1.39 7.59
C GLU A 57 8.59 1.75 8.93
N ARG A 58 8.04 2.97 9.05
CA ARG A 58 7.29 3.39 10.24
C ARG A 58 6.05 2.52 10.48
N LEU A 59 5.33 2.14 9.42
CA LEU A 59 4.20 1.24 9.56
C LEU A 59 4.65 -0.13 10.07
N GLY A 60 5.75 -0.68 9.54
CA GLY A 60 6.33 -1.94 10.02
C GLY A 60 6.69 -1.90 11.50
N GLN A 61 7.34 -0.84 11.96
CA GLN A 61 7.63 -0.62 13.38
C GLN A 61 6.35 -0.62 14.22
N ARG A 62 5.29 0.05 13.75
CA ARG A 62 3.98 0.07 14.43
C ARG A 62 3.28 -1.29 14.42
N VAL A 63 3.40 -2.07 13.33
CA VAL A 63 2.89 -3.45 13.25
C VAL A 63 3.56 -4.32 14.31
N LYS A 64 4.89 -4.28 14.39
CA LYS A 64 5.64 -5.03 15.40
C LYS A 64 5.30 -4.58 16.82
N ALA A 65 5.26 -3.27 17.07
CA ALA A 65 4.91 -2.72 18.38
C ALA A 65 3.49 -3.11 18.83
N ALA A 66 2.56 -3.28 17.89
CA ALA A 66 1.21 -3.75 18.17
C ALA A 66 1.09 -5.29 18.30
N GLY A 67 2.21 -6.03 18.21
CA GLY A 67 2.24 -7.49 18.32
C GLY A 67 1.64 -8.22 17.13
N LEU A 68 1.48 -7.56 15.98
CA LEU A 68 0.96 -8.18 14.76
C LEU A 68 2.06 -9.03 14.10
N PRO A 69 1.69 -10.11 13.38
CA PRO A 69 2.64 -10.80 12.51
C PRO A 69 3.16 -9.84 11.41
N THR A 70 4.38 -10.11 10.93
CA THR A 70 5.07 -9.32 9.89
C THR A 70 4.13 -8.95 8.74
N MET A 71 4.04 -7.67 8.40
CA MET A 71 3.24 -7.24 7.24
C MET A 71 3.98 -7.51 5.94
N LEU A 72 3.25 -7.80 4.87
CA LEU A 72 3.83 -8.12 3.57
C LEU A 72 3.55 -6.99 2.57
N VAL A 73 4.62 -6.35 2.10
CA VAL A 73 4.57 -5.22 1.17
C VAL A 73 4.68 -5.72 -0.27
N GLY A 74 3.65 -5.45 -1.07
CA GLY A 74 3.56 -5.82 -2.48
C GLY A 74 4.11 -4.74 -3.42
N ASP A 75 3.33 -4.42 -4.46
CA ASP A 75 3.75 -3.46 -5.48
C ASP A 75 3.74 -2.02 -4.91
N ILE A 76 4.83 -1.27 -5.12
CA ILE A 76 4.98 0.16 -4.82
C ILE A 76 5.00 0.95 -6.13
N ALA A 77 6.12 0.92 -6.86
CA ALA A 77 6.26 1.45 -8.21
C ALA A 77 7.45 0.77 -8.91
N MET A 78 7.47 0.87 -10.25
CA MET A 78 8.67 0.55 -11.02
C MET A 78 9.79 1.56 -10.72
N PRO A 79 11.06 1.26 -11.04
CA PRO A 79 12.19 2.13 -10.69
C PRO A 79 12.08 3.58 -11.19
N GLY A 80 11.47 3.81 -12.36
CA GLY A 80 11.18 5.15 -12.89
C GLY A 80 9.70 5.53 -12.79
N GLY A 81 8.90 4.77 -12.05
CA GLY A 81 7.45 4.91 -12.04
C GLY A 81 6.81 4.47 -13.35
N GLY A 82 5.73 5.15 -13.74
CA GLY A 82 5.00 4.88 -14.98
C GLY A 82 4.00 3.72 -14.89
N ARG A 83 3.19 3.60 -15.93
CA ARG A 83 2.11 2.61 -16.01
C ARG A 83 2.64 1.18 -16.01
N PHE A 84 2.10 0.35 -15.14
CA PHE A 84 2.34 -1.10 -15.20
C PHE A 84 1.73 -1.71 -16.47
N LEU A 85 2.41 -2.70 -17.05
CA LEU A 85 1.87 -3.49 -18.16
C LEU A 85 0.62 -4.28 -17.75
N THR A 86 0.55 -4.70 -16.48
CA THR A 86 -0.54 -5.48 -15.91
C THR A 86 -0.72 -5.13 -14.43
N GLY A 87 -1.96 -5.21 -13.95
CA GLY A 87 -2.32 -4.93 -12.56
C GLY A 87 -2.99 -3.57 -12.38
N HIS A 88 -2.50 -2.80 -11.41
CA HIS A 88 -3.12 -1.56 -10.96
C HIS A 88 -2.91 -0.43 -11.98
N ALA A 89 -3.93 0.42 -12.14
CA ALA A 89 -3.83 1.60 -13.00
C ALA A 89 -2.97 2.72 -12.38
N SER A 90 -2.82 2.72 -11.04
CA SER A 90 -2.03 3.68 -10.26
C SER A 90 -0.57 3.24 -10.09
N HIS A 91 0.11 3.58 -8.98
CA HIS A 91 1.51 3.20 -8.70
C HIS A 91 2.58 3.85 -9.58
N GLN A 92 2.23 4.94 -10.26
CA GLN A 92 3.11 5.50 -11.28
C GLN A 92 4.12 6.51 -10.74
N MET A 93 3.87 7.10 -9.57
CA MET A 93 4.68 8.19 -8.99
C MET A 93 5.38 7.82 -7.68
N GLY A 94 5.38 6.54 -7.29
CA GLY A 94 6.04 6.09 -6.05
C GLY A 94 5.36 6.55 -4.76
N LEU A 95 4.07 6.92 -4.80
CA LEU A 95 3.26 7.35 -3.65
C LEU A 95 2.06 6.42 -3.37
N ASP A 96 2.04 5.24 -4.01
CA ASP A 96 1.08 4.17 -3.78
C ASP A 96 1.81 2.90 -3.37
N ALA A 97 1.22 2.09 -2.49
CA ALA A 97 1.76 0.80 -2.10
C ALA A 97 0.64 -0.19 -1.78
N ASP A 98 0.76 -1.42 -2.27
CA ASP A 98 -0.12 -2.52 -1.88
C ASP A 98 0.44 -3.25 -0.67
N ILE A 99 -0.40 -3.54 0.31
CA ILE A 99 -0.06 -4.33 1.48
C ILE A 99 -1.01 -5.52 1.56
N TRP A 100 -0.45 -6.72 1.60
CA TRP A 100 -1.26 -7.94 1.69
C TRP A 100 -1.97 -8.04 3.05
N LEU A 101 -3.16 -8.63 3.00
CA LEU A 101 -3.92 -9.00 4.19
C LEU A 101 -3.45 -10.33 4.77
N ARG A 102 -2.70 -11.12 3.99
CA ARG A 102 -1.84 -12.18 4.53
C ARG A 102 -0.71 -11.52 5.32
N MET A 103 -0.55 -11.94 6.56
CA MET A 103 0.54 -11.53 7.44
C MET A 103 1.40 -12.75 7.81
N GLY A 104 2.61 -12.49 8.30
CA GLY A 104 3.60 -13.50 8.62
C GLY A 104 4.68 -13.59 7.55
N GLU A 105 5.93 -13.63 8.00
CA GLU A 105 7.10 -13.72 7.13
C GLU A 105 7.08 -14.99 6.28
N MET A 106 7.54 -14.87 5.04
CA MET A 106 7.75 -15.97 4.10
C MET A 106 9.24 -16.27 3.95
N SER A 107 9.57 -17.47 3.47
CA SER A 107 10.94 -17.74 3.02
C SER A 107 11.36 -16.77 1.92
N ASP A 108 12.66 -16.54 1.76
CA ASP A 108 13.16 -15.60 0.75
C ASP A 108 12.80 -16.05 -0.68
N ALA A 109 12.76 -17.36 -0.94
CA ALA A 109 12.30 -17.92 -2.20
C ALA A 109 10.81 -17.60 -2.46
N ASP A 110 9.98 -17.70 -1.43
CA ASP A 110 8.56 -17.38 -1.50
C ASP A 110 8.31 -15.89 -1.66
N ALA A 111 9.07 -15.06 -0.94
CA ALA A 111 9.01 -13.60 -1.07
C ALA A 111 9.49 -13.13 -2.45
N LEU A 112 10.50 -13.77 -3.02
CA LEU A 112 10.96 -13.50 -4.38
C LEU A 112 9.86 -13.77 -5.42
N ASN A 113 9.11 -14.87 -5.26
CA ASN A 113 8.01 -15.24 -6.14
C ASN A 113 6.77 -15.72 -5.36
N SER A 114 5.93 -14.77 -4.96
CA SER A 114 4.71 -15.02 -4.19
C SER A 114 3.43 -14.99 -5.03
N ASP A 115 3.52 -15.06 -6.35
CA ASP A 115 2.33 -15.05 -7.20
C ASP A 115 1.39 -16.21 -6.86
N GLY A 116 0.09 -15.91 -6.71
CA GLY A 116 -0.92 -16.86 -6.23
C GLY A 116 -0.96 -17.11 -4.71
N LYS A 117 0.02 -16.62 -3.93
CA LYS A 117 0.10 -16.89 -2.47
C LYS A 117 -0.69 -15.92 -1.59
N GLY A 118 -1.50 -15.06 -2.19
CA GLY A 118 -2.32 -14.07 -1.47
C GLY A 118 -3.48 -14.73 -0.72
N LEU A 119 -3.83 -14.19 0.44
CA LEU A 119 -4.97 -14.64 1.23
C LEU A 119 -6.23 -13.87 0.82
N LEU A 120 -7.24 -14.56 0.28
CA LEU A 120 -8.54 -13.94 0.04
C LEU A 120 -9.30 -13.83 1.37
N VAL A 121 -9.63 -12.61 1.79
CA VAL A 121 -10.43 -12.37 3.00
C VAL A 121 -11.91 -12.07 2.70
N VAL A 122 -12.28 -12.08 1.41
CA VAL A 122 -13.63 -11.80 0.92
C VAL A 122 -14.15 -13.00 0.14
N ASP A 123 -15.32 -13.48 0.53
CA ASP A 123 -16.13 -14.37 -0.30
C ASP A 123 -16.74 -13.55 -1.45
N ARG A 124 -16.24 -13.80 -2.66
CA ARG A 124 -16.65 -13.08 -3.87
C ARG A 124 -18.07 -13.42 -4.32
N LYS A 125 -18.63 -14.56 -3.94
CA LYS A 125 -20.01 -14.91 -4.26
C LYS A 125 -20.96 -14.23 -3.28
N ALA A 126 -20.63 -14.28 -1.99
CA ALA A 126 -21.44 -13.66 -0.95
C ALA A 126 -21.26 -12.14 -0.85
N GLN A 127 -20.21 -11.57 -1.46
CA GLN A 127 -19.82 -10.16 -1.34
C GLN A 127 -19.68 -9.72 0.12
N ARG A 128 -19.10 -10.59 0.95
CA ARG A 128 -18.89 -10.41 2.38
C ARG A 128 -17.50 -10.87 2.78
N VAL A 129 -16.98 -10.38 3.90
CA VAL A 129 -15.76 -10.94 4.47
C VAL A 129 -15.97 -12.42 4.81
N ASP A 130 -14.99 -13.26 4.58
CA ASP A 130 -15.01 -14.65 5.04
C ASP A 130 -14.62 -14.67 6.52
N GLU A 131 -15.61 -14.85 7.40
CA GLU A 131 -15.42 -14.84 8.85
C GLU A 131 -14.49 -15.98 9.36
N ARG A 132 -14.22 -17.01 8.54
CA ARG A 132 -13.27 -18.07 8.88
C ARG A 132 -11.82 -17.61 8.74
N VAL A 133 -11.59 -16.56 7.95
CA VAL A 133 -10.27 -16.01 7.62
C VAL A 133 -10.07 -14.67 8.31
N TRP A 134 -11.09 -13.82 8.32
CA TRP A 134 -11.04 -12.50 8.90
C TRP A 134 -10.84 -12.57 10.43
N ASN A 135 -9.97 -11.71 10.95
CA ASN A 135 -9.69 -11.59 12.37
C ASN A 135 -9.30 -10.13 12.72
N SER A 136 -9.15 -9.84 14.01
CA SER A 136 -8.85 -8.49 14.50
C SER A 136 -7.53 -7.91 13.96
N ASN A 137 -6.52 -8.74 13.68
CA ASN A 137 -5.23 -8.26 13.15
C ASN A 137 -5.39 -7.56 11.81
N HIS A 138 -6.30 -8.02 10.95
CA HIS A 138 -6.60 -7.35 9.67
C HIS A 138 -7.15 -5.94 9.89
N ALA A 139 -8.10 -5.79 10.82
CA ALA A 139 -8.66 -4.48 11.15
C ALA A 139 -7.61 -3.56 11.78
N THR A 140 -6.78 -4.09 12.68
CA THR A 140 -5.69 -3.35 13.33
C THR A 140 -4.66 -2.88 12.32
N LEU A 141 -4.23 -3.72 11.38
CA LEU A 141 -3.27 -3.35 10.33
C LEU A 141 -3.78 -2.18 9.47
N ILE A 142 -5.03 -2.27 8.99
CA ILE A 142 -5.64 -1.20 8.18
C ILE A 142 -5.79 0.09 9.01
N LYS A 143 -6.17 -0.03 10.29
CA LYS A 143 -6.28 1.13 11.19
C LYS A 143 -4.93 1.80 11.41
N LEU A 144 -3.88 1.03 11.70
CA LEU A 144 -2.51 1.55 11.88
C LEU A 144 -2.05 2.30 10.62
N ALA A 145 -2.26 1.71 9.44
CA ALA A 145 -1.98 2.36 8.15
C ALA A 145 -2.75 3.68 8.00
N ALA A 146 -4.06 3.69 8.27
CA ALA A 146 -4.89 4.88 8.09
C ALA A 146 -4.53 6.03 9.04
N GLN A 147 -3.97 5.73 10.21
CA GLN A 147 -3.62 6.73 11.22
C GLN A 147 -2.37 7.56 10.87
N ASP A 148 -1.55 7.17 9.89
CA ASP A 148 -0.43 8.01 9.46
C ASP A 148 -0.96 9.31 8.80
N PRO A 149 -0.44 10.49 9.19
CA PRO A 149 -0.94 11.78 8.69
C PRO A 149 -0.71 11.96 7.18
N ASN A 150 0.29 11.29 6.59
CA ASN A 150 0.59 11.40 5.17
C ASN A 150 -0.35 10.54 4.30
N VAL A 151 -1.05 9.57 4.90
CA VAL A 151 -2.02 8.74 4.18
C VAL A 151 -3.27 9.55 3.90
N THR A 152 -3.62 9.65 2.61
CA THR A 152 -4.85 10.33 2.17
C THR A 152 -5.98 9.35 1.93
N ARG A 153 -5.68 8.17 1.38
CA ARG A 153 -6.66 7.14 1.05
C ARG A 153 -6.08 5.75 1.26
N ILE A 154 -6.95 4.83 1.67
CA ILE A 154 -6.72 3.39 1.64
C ILE A 154 -7.85 2.74 0.86
N PHE A 155 -7.55 2.09 -0.25
CA PHE A 155 -8.56 1.36 -1.01
C PHE A 155 -8.65 -0.09 -0.56
N VAL A 156 -9.87 -0.52 -0.30
CA VAL A 156 -10.21 -1.88 0.14
C VAL A 156 -11.45 -2.37 -0.61
N ASN A 157 -11.67 -3.68 -0.62
CA ASN A 157 -12.95 -4.21 -1.08
C ASN A 157 -14.13 -3.61 -0.27
N PRO A 158 -15.29 -3.34 -0.88
CA PRO A 158 -16.47 -2.83 -0.15
C PRO A 158 -16.86 -3.66 1.07
N ALA A 159 -16.79 -4.99 0.98
CA ALA A 159 -17.10 -5.90 2.08
C ALA A 159 -16.17 -5.69 3.29
N ILE A 160 -14.88 -5.43 3.04
CA ILE A 160 -13.91 -5.11 4.08
C ILE A 160 -14.30 -3.80 4.75
N LYS A 161 -14.62 -2.75 3.99
CA LYS A 161 -15.05 -1.48 4.57
C LYS A 161 -16.31 -1.62 5.43
N VAL A 162 -17.29 -2.40 4.98
CA VAL A 162 -18.50 -2.71 5.78
C VAL A 162 -18.11 -3.37 7.10
N LYS A 163 -17.26 -4.41 7.07
CA LYS A 163 -16.78 -5.09 8.28
C LYS A 163 -16.07 -4.13 9.24
N LEU A 164 -15.15 -3.31 8.73
CA LEU A 164 -14.44 -2.31 9.53
C LEU A 164 -15.42 -1.32 10.16
N CYS A 165 -16.44 -0.86 9.42
CA CYS A 165 -17.48 0.01 9.95
C CYS A 165 -18.28 -0.68 11.07
N GLN A 166 -18.59 -1.96 10.96
CA GLN A 166 -19.32 -2.70 11.99
C GLN A 166 -18.49 -2.89 13.27
N THR A 167 -17.17 -3.05 13.15
CA THR A 167 -16.31 -3.46 14.28
C THR A 167 -15.40 -2.36 14.84
N ALA A 168 -15.35 -1.16 14.25
CA ALA A 168 -14.40 -0.11 14.68
C ALA A 168 -14.66 0.47 16.09
N GLY A 169 -15.81 0.19 16.71
CA GLY A 169 -16.18 0.81 17.99
C GLY A 169 -16.34 2.33 17.86
N ASN A 170 -15.91 3.07 18.89
CA ASN A 170 -16.05 4.53 18.99
C ASN A 170 -14.94 5.31 18.29
N ASP A 171 -13.71 4.77 18.22
CA ASP A 171 -12.62 5.40 17.47
C ASP A 171 -12.74 5.09 15.98
N ARG A 172 -13.50 5.96 15.31
CA ARG A 172 -13.90 5.81 13.90
C ARG A 172 -13.28 6.84 12.97
N GLY A 173 -12.52 7.80 13.51
CA GLY A 173 -11.99 8.93 12.76
C GLY A 173 -11.25 8.46 11.51
N TRP A 174 -10.38 7.46 11.64
CA TRP A 174 -9.58 6.89 10.54
C TRP A 174 -10.38 6.28 9.37
N LEU A 175 -11.65 5.90 9.57
CA LEU A 175 -12.47 5.28 8.51
C LEU A 175 -12.75 6.20 7.32
N HIS A 176 -12.64 7.53 7.49
CA HIS A 176 -12.84 8.48 6.38
C HIS A 176 -11.82 8.29 5.25
N LYS A 177 -10.60 7.83 5.57
CA LYS A 177 -9.55 7.53 4.59
C LYS A 177 -9.79 6.20 3.87
N VAL A 178 -10.57 5.29 4.45
CA VAL A 178 -10.84 3.98 3.85
C VAL A 178 -11.89 4.13 2.74
N ARG A 179 -11.54 3.78 1.50
CA ARG A 179 -12.35 3.94 0.30
C ARG A 179 -12.71 2.55 -0.27
N PRO A 180 -13.99 2.26 -0.51
CA PRO A 180 -14.37 1.03 -1.18
C PRO A 180 -13.95 1.09 -2.65
N TRP A 181 -13.37 0.01 -3.18
CA TRP A 181 -12.99 -0.11 -4.58
C TRP A 181 -13.08 -1.56 -5.06
N TYR A 182 -13.37 -1.76 -6.35
CA TYR A 182 -13.45 -3.09 -6.94
C TYR A 182 -12.13 -3.88 -6.78
N GLY A 183 -12.22 -5.20 -6.63
CA GLY A 183 -11.06 -6.05 -6.37
C GLY A 183 -10.65 -6.01 -4.89
N HIS A 184 -9.36 -5.78 -4.61
CA HIS A 184 -8.81 -5.59 -3.24
C HIS A 184 -9.24 -6.66 -2.23
N ASN A 185 -9.38 -7.90 -2.69
CA ASN A 185 -9.88 -9.03 -1.87
C ASN A 185 -8.81 -9.63 -0.96
N SER A 186 -7.53 -9.34 -1.23
CA SER A 186 -6.37 -9.96 -0.55
C SER A 186 -5.30 -8.96 -0.12
N HIS A 187 -5.50 -7.69 -0.43
CA HIS A 187 -4.59 -6.60 -0.11
C HIS A 187 -5.41 -5.32 0.04
N PHE A 188 -4.82 -4.32 0.67
CA PHE A 188 -5.30 -2.95 0.63
C PHE A 188 -4.25 -2.07 -0.03
N HIS A 189 -4.72 -1.06 -0.75
CA HIS A 189 -3.88 -0.11 -1.46
C HIS A 189 -3.78 1.16 -0.62
N VAL A 190 -2.57 1.56 -0.22
CA VAL A 190 -2.33 2.82 0.47
C VAL A 190 -1.90 3.89 -0.52
N ARG A 191 -2.42 5.11 -0.34
CA ARG A 191 -2.01 6.30 -1.08
C ARG A 191 -1.55 7.42 -0.14
N LEU A 192 -0.35 7.93 -0.39
CA LEU A 192 0.16 9.12 0.29
C LEU A 192 -0.22 10.42 -0.42
N THR A 193 -0.21 11.53 0.32
CA THR A 193 -0.25 12.88 -0.25
C THR A 193 0.99 13.17 -1.09
N CYS A 194 0.87 14.10 -2.05
CA CYS A 194 2.04 14.70 -2.67
C CYS A 194 2.92 15.40 -1.62
N PRO A 195 4.26 15.26 -1.70
CA PRO A 195 5.20 16.08 -0.92
C PRO A 195 4.93 17.57 -1.13
N ALA A 196 5.16 18.38 -0.08
CA ALA A 196 4.88 19.82 -0.13
C ALA A 196 5.78 20.57 -1.13
N ASP A 197 6.99 20.05 -1.35
CA ASP A 197 8.04 20.58 -2.21
C ASP A 197 8.04 19.97 -3.62
N ALA A 198 7.02 19.19 -4.00
CA ALA A 198 6.90 18.58 -5.32
C ALA A 198 5.93 19.38 -6.23
N PRO A 199 6.42 20.38 -6.99
CA PRO A 199 5.57 21.28 -7.77
C PRO A 199 4.82 20.58 -8.91
N TYR A 200 5.35 19.46 -9.41
CA TYR A 200 4.77 18.69 -10.51
C TYR A 200 3.94 17.49 -10.04
N CYS A 201 3.68 17.37 -8.74
CA CYS A 201 2.85 16.29 -8.20
C CYS A 201 1.39 16.73 -8.10
N GLU A 202 0.52 16.08 -8.86
CA GLU A 202 -0.91 16.34 -8.87
C GLU A 202 -1.61 15.57 -7.75
N LYS A 203 -2.12 16.32 -6.77
CA LYS A 203 -2.87 15.77 -5.64
C LYS A 203 -4.19 15.16 -6.12
N SER A 204 -4.63 14.09 -5.46
CA SER A 204 -6.00 13.60 -5.62
C SER A 204 -6.95 14.67 -5.11
N SER A 205 -8.00 15.00 -5.88
CA SER A 205 -9.03 15.95 -5.45
C SER A 205 -9.60 15.57 -4.08
N ALA A 206 -9.98 16.56 -3.28
CA ALA A 206 -10.81 16.30 -2.10
C ALA A 206 -12.07 15.54 -2.55
N CYS A 207 -12.58 14.64 -1.72
CA CYS A 207 -13.85 13.99 -2.04
C CYS A 207 -14.90 15.10 -2.07
N ALA A 208 -15.38 15.46 -3.25
CA ALA A 208 -16.57 16.30 -3.37
C ALA A 208 -17.71 15.51 -2.72
N CYS A 209 -18.33 16.09 -1.71
CA CYS A 209 -19.66 15.65 -1.28
C CYS A 209 -20.61 15.99 -2.43
N TRP A 210 -20.94 14.98 -3.23
CA TRP A 210 -22.13 14.98 -4.07
C TRP A 210 -23.24 14.31 -3.30
#